data_AF-X0US90-F1
#
_entry.id   AF-X0US90-F1
#
_cell.length_a   1.000
_cell.length_b   1.000
_cell.length_c   1.000
_cell.angle_alpha   90.00
_cell.angle_beta   90.00
_cell.angle_gamma   90.00
#
_symmetry.space_group_name_H-M   'P 1'
#
loop_
_entity.id
_entity.type
_entity.pdbx_description
1 polymer ?
#
loop_
_entity_poly.entity_id
_entity_poly.type
_entity_poly.pdbx_seq_one_letter_code
_entity_poly.pdbx_strand_id
1 'polypeptide(L)'
;MILCAEIGSNHKGIPALAFEMIRLAKQSGADIAKFQLLKPDDPIRGMPMHNIEKLVEWCDHFEIEFMASVFSHEAIELAERVAMKR
;
A
#
# COMPACT_ATOMS: atom_id res chain seq x y z
N MET A 1 -10.11 18.78 -4.12
CA MET A 1 -10.46 17.43 -4.63
C MET A 1 -9.32 16.52 -4.22
N ILE A 2 -9.61 15.35 -3.65
CA ILE A 2 -8.58 14.36 -3.27
C ILE A 2 -8.62 13.24 -4.32
N LEU A 3 -7.48 12.92 -4.91
CA LEU A 3 -7.31 11.88 -5.92
C LEU A 3 -6.64 10.66 -5.30
N CYS A 4 -7.30 9.51 -5.43
CA CYS A 4 -6.81 8.24 -4.90
C CYS A 4 -6.50 7.27 -6.04
N ALA A 5 -5.24 6.83 -6.12
CA ALA A 5 -4.83 5.76 -7.01
C ALA A 5 -5.03 4.41 -6.32
N GLU A 6 -6.08 3.68 -6.71
CA GLU A 6 -6.34 2.31 -6.25
C GLU A 6 -5.35 1.35 -6.93
N ILE A 7 -4.25 1.04 -6.23
CA ILE A 7 -3.27 0.02 -6.64
C ILE A 7 -3.82 -1.38 -6.32
N GLY A 8 -4.53 -1.52 -5.20
CA GLY A 8 -5.11 -2.79 -4.75
C GLY A 8 -4.04 -3.87 -4.62
N SER A 9 -4.21 -4.99 -5.33
CA SER A 9 -3.23 -6.09 -5.43
C SER A 9 -2.49 -6.16 -6.77
N ASN A 10 -2.53 -5.10 -7.59
CA ASN A 10 -1.92 -5.11 -8.93
C ASN A 10 -0.38 -5.26 -8.91
N HIS A 11 0.25 -5.06 -7.75
CA HIS A 11 1.67 -5.35 -7.53
C HIS A 11 2.01 -6.84 -7.56
N LYS A 12 1.04 -7.76 -7.49
CA LYS A 12 1.23 -9.23 -7.59
C LYS A 12 2.25 -9.80 -6.59
N GLY A 13 2.37 -9.18 -5.42
CA GLY A 13 3.40 -9.52 -4.43
C GLY A 13 4.83 -9.14 -4.82
N ILE A 14 5.06 -8.45 -5.94
CA ILE A 14 6.38 -8.02 -6.42
C ILE A 14 6.71 -6.62 -5.85
N PRO A 15 7.69 -6.48 -4.94
CA PRO A 15 7.96 -5.19 -4.27
C PRO A 15 8.42 -4.10 -5.23
N ALA A 16 9.25 -4.44 -6.22
CA ALA A 16 9.70 -3.49 -7.24
C ALA A 16 8.55 -2.93 -8.07
N LEU A 17 7.51 -3.74 -8.33
CA LEU A 17 6.32 -3.28 -9.05
C LEU A 17 5.48 -2.33 -8.18
N ALA A 18 5.34 -2.63 -6.89
CA ALA A 18 4.65 -1.74 -5.95
C ALA A 18 5.35 -0.37 -5.85
N PHE A 19 6.69 -0.35 -5.76
CA PHE A 19 7.49 0.87 -5.76
C PHE A 19 7.23 1.72 -7.02
N GLU A 20 7.31 1.11 -8.21
CA GLU A 20 7.05 1.81 -9.47
C GLU A 20 5.61 2.32 -9.56
N MET A 21 4.63 1.57 -9.06
CA MET A 21 3.24 2.00 -9.00
C MET A 21 3.04 3.23 -8.09
N ILE A 22 3.68 3.28 -6.93
CA ILE A 22 3.65 4.46 -6.02
C ILE A 22 4.27 5.66 -6.72
N ARG A 23 5.45 5.49 -7.34
CA ARG A 23 6.15 6.55 -8.08
C ARG A 23 5.26 7.10 -9.21
N LEU A 24 4.63 6.23 -10.00
CA LEU A 24 3.75 6.62 -11.10
C LEU A 24 2.46 7.28 -10.61
N ALA A 25 1.88 6.81 -9.49
CA ALA A 25 0.70 7.44 -8.89
C ALA A 25 1.00 8.89 -8.50
N LYS A 26 2.11 9.15 -7.82
CA LYS A 26 2.55 10.52 -7.49
C LYS A 26 2.79 11.35 -8.75
N GLN A 27 3.52 10.82 -9.74
CA GLN A 27 3.77 11.52 -11.00
C GLN A 27 2.50 11.84 -11.78
N SER A 28 1.44 11.05 -11.59
CA SER A 28 0.12 11.26 -12.20
C SER A 28 -0.73 12.28 -11.43
N GLY A 29 -0.24 12.82 -10.32
CA GLY A 29 -0.94 13.82 -9.50
C GLY A 29 -1.91 13.23 -8.47
N ALA A 30 -1.76 11.96 -8.09
CA ALA A 30 -2.55 11.38 -7.00
C ALA A 30 -2.09 11.91 -5.63
N ASP A 31 -3.04 12.10 -4.72
CA ASP A 31 -2.80 12.46 -3.33
C ASP A 31 -2.58 11.21 -2.46
N ILE A 32 -3.21 10.09 -2.84
CA ILE A 32 -3.23 8.84 -2.08
C ILE A 32 -2.86 7.66 -2.99
N ALA A 33 -1.98 6.79 -2.51
CA ALA A 33 -1.74 5.45 -3.07
C ALA A 33 -2.43 4.42 -2.17
N LYS A 34 -3.47 3.76 -2.71
CA LYS A 34 -4.32 2.85 -1.94
C LYS A 34 -4.09 1.38 -2.28
N PHE A 35 -3.81 0.58 -1.26
CA PHE A 35 -3.55 -0.85 -1.34
C PHE A 35 -4.68 -1.68 -0.72
N GLN A 36 -4.60 -3.00 -0.89
CA GLN A 36 -5.42 -3.97 -0.17
C GLN A 36 -4.51 -4.84 0.69
N LEU A 37 -4.71 -4.82 2.00
CA LEU A 37 -3.96 -5.66 2.94
C LEU A 37 -4.78 -6.92 3.23
N LEU A 38 -4.38 -8.02 2.60
CA LEU A 38 -4.92 -9.35 2.82
C LEU A 38 -3.96 -10.16 3.71
N LYS A 39 -4.39 -11.37 4.06
CA LYS A 39 -3.55 -12.30 4.80
C LYS A 39 -2.26 -12.61 4.01
N PRO A 40 -1.10 -12.72 4.68
CA PRO A 40 0.18 -12.97 4.00
C PRO A 40 0.26 -14.27 3.21
N ASP A 41 -0.59 -15.25 3.54
CA ASP A 41 -0.66 -16.57 2.91
C ASP A 41 -1.53 -16.60 1.64
N ASP A 42 -2.13 -15.48 1.23
CA ASP A 42 -2.87 -15.40 -0.04
C ASP A 42 -1.87 -15.50 -1.23
N PRO A 43 -1.98 -16.53 -2.08
CA PRO A 43 -0.97 -16.81 -3.11
C PRO A 43 -0.99 -15.82 -4.28
N ILE A 44 -2.04 -15.00 -4.41
CA ILE A 44 -2.24 -14.09 -5.56
C ILE A 44 -2.11 -12.63 -5.10
N ARG A 45 -2.55 -12.33 -3.89
CA ARG A 45 -2.75 -10.97 -3.37
C ARG A 45 -2.00 -10.70 -2.07
N GLY A 46 -1.51 -11.75 -1.43
CA GLY A 46 -0.78 -11.67 -0.17
C GLY A 46 0.57 -11.02 -0.37
N MET A 47 0.98 -10.23 0.63
CA MET A 47 2.31 -9.66 0.68
C MET A 47 2.89 -9.90 2.08
N PRO A 48 4.16 -10.34 2.18
CA PRO A 48 4.81 -10.48 3.47
C PRO A 48 4.80 -9.17 4.26
N MET A 49 4.65 -9.26 5.59
CA MET A 49 4.55 -8.09 6.48
C MET A 49 5.70 -7.08 6.29
N HIS A 50 6.94 -7.57 6.15
CA HIS A 50 8.12 -6.72 5.95
C HIS A 50 8.10 -5.90 4.65
N ASN A 51 7.29 -6.30 3.66
CA ASN A 51 7.13 -5.53 2.43
C ASN A 51 6.06 -4.44 2.56
N ILE A 52 5.15 -4.54 3.54
CA ILE A 52 4.12 -3.53 3.77
C ILE A 52 4.71 -2.30 4.46
N GLU A 53 5.61 -2.49 5.42
CA GLU A 53 6.37 -1.38 6.05
C GLU A 53 7.10 -0.56 4.97
N LYS A 54 7.70 -1.23 3.98
CA LYS A 54 8.31 -0.58 2.82
C LYS A 54 7.32 0.24 1.97
N LEU A 55 6.06 -0.18 1.84
CA LEU A 55 5.06 0.62 1.11
C LEU A 55 4.86 1.98 1.78
N VAL A 56 4.80 2.00 3.11
CA VAL A 56 4.67 3.24 3.89
C VAL A 56 5.91 4.10 3.70
N GLU A 57 7.10 3.53 3.84
CA GLU A 57 8.37 4.24 3.60
C GLU A 57 8.46 4.84 2.20
N TRP A 58 8.01 4.11 1.17
CA TRP A 58 8.03 4.59 -0.21
C TRP A 58 6.97 5.66 -0.47
N CYS A 59 5.78 5.52 0.11
CA CYS A 59 4.75 6.55 0.06
C CYS A 59 5.24 7.85 0.71
N ASP A 60 5.89 7.75 1.87
CA ASP A 60 6.53 8.90 2.54
C ASP A 60 7.64 9.51 1.67
N HIS A 61 8.50 8.68 1.07
CA HIS A 61 9.57 9.13 0.17
C HIS A 61 9.07 9.93 -1.03
N PHE A 62 7.95 9.52 -1.64
CA PHE A 62 7.36 10.21 -2.79
C PHE A 62 6.33 11.29 -2.40
N GLU A 63 6.15 11.55 -1.10
CA GLU A 63 5.17 12.51 -0.59
C GLU A 63 3.75 12.23 -1.12
N ILE A 64 3.34 10.97 -1.07
CA ILE A 64 1.98 10.50 -1.40
C ILE A 64 1.43 9.73 -0.20
N GLU A 65 0.18 9.97 0.19
CA GLU A 65 -0.37 9.35 1.39
C GLU A 65 -0.60 7.84 1.16
N PHE A 66 -0.15 7.01 2.09
CA PHE A 66 -0.49 5.60 2.14
C PHE A 66 -1.89 5.39 2.71
N MET A 67 -2.70 4.59 2.02
CA MET A 67 -4.00 4.11 2.49
C MET A 67 -4.13 2.63 2.18
N ALA A 68 -4.91 1.88 2.97
CA ALA A 68 -5.25 0.53 2.59
C ALA A 68 -6.62 0.07 3.07
N SER A 69 -7.23 -0.84 2.30
CA SER A 69 -8.37 -1.62 2.77
C SER A 69 -7.88 -2.82 3.58
N VAL A 70 -8.45 -3.01 4.76
CA VAL A 70 -8.02 -4.00 5.75
C VAL A 70 -8.99 -5.18 5.76
N PHE A 71 -8.49 -6.40 5.56
CA PHE A 71 -9.32 -7.61 5.43
C PHE A 71 -9.04 -8.71 6.47
N SER A 72 -8.12 -8.47 7.42
CA SER A 72 -7.79 -9.43 8.49
C SER A 72 -7.35 -8.72 9.78
N HIS A 73 -7.30 -9.45 10.89
CA HIS A 73 -6.85 -8.89 12.17
C HIS A 73 -5.37 -8.49 12.11
N GLU A 74 -4.54 -9.29 11.46
CA GLU A 74 -3.12 -9.00 11.26
C GLU A 74 -2.91 -7.71 10.45
N ALA A 75 -3.80 -7.45 9.49
CA ALA A 75 -3.79 -6.23 8.71
C ALA A 75 -4.28 -5.00 9.52
N ILE A 76 -5.15 -5.18 10.52
CA ILE A 76 -5.55 -4.12 11.46
C ILE A 76 -4.36 -3.74 12.34
N GLU A 77 -3.69 -4.72 12.95
CA GLU A 77 -2.51 -4.48 13.80
C GLU A 77 -1.42 -3.71 13.05
N LEU A 78 -1.28 -3.98 11.75
CA LEU A 78 -0.35 -3.27 10.90
C LEU A 78 -0.77 -1.84 10.60
N ALA A 79 -2.04 -1.64 10.25
CA ALA A 79 -2.59 -0.30 10.02
C ALA A 79 -2.40 0.59 11.26
N GLU A 80 -2.59 0.03 12.46
CA GLU A 80 -2.31 0.70 13.73
C GLU A 80 -0.81 0.99 13.91
N ARG A 81 0.04 -0.02 13.67
CA ARG A 81 1.51 0.11 13.81
C ARG A 81 2.10 1.21 12.95
N VAL A 82 1.61 1.37 11.72
CA VAL A 82 2.10 2.40 10.78
C VAL A 82 1.35 3.73 10.91
N ALA A 83 0.49 3.87 11.94
CA ALA A 83 -0.34 5.04 12.15
C ALA A 83 -1.12 5.46 10.89
N MET A 84 -1.69 4.48 10.19
CA MET A 84 -2.47 4.70 8.98
C MET A 84 -3.61 5.69 9.26
N LYS A 85 -3.68 6.75 8.46
CA LYS A 85 -4.56 7.89 8.75
C LYS A 85 -6.02 7.61 8.41
N ARG A 86 -6.28 6.77 7.41
CA ARG A 86 -7.60 6.57 6.77
C ARG A 86 -7.70 5.20 6.11
#